data_AF-A0A432GTG1-F1
#
_entry.id   AF-A0A432GTG1-F1
#
_cell.length_a   1.000
_cell.length_b   1.000
_cell.length_c   1.000
_cell.angle_alpha   90.00
_cell.angle_beta   90.00
_cell.angle_gamma   90.00
#
_symmetry.space_group_name_H-M   'P 1'
#
loop_
_entity.id
_entity.type
_entity.pdbx_description
1 polymer ?
#
loop_
_entity_poly.entity_id
_entity_poly.type
_entity_poly.pdbx_seq_one_letter_code
_entity_poly.pdbx_strand_id
1 'polypeptide(L)' 'MKTETRTEIEAAVFRRLVSHLDSRKDVQNLDLMNLS' A
#
# COMPACT_ATOMS: atom_id res chain seq x y z
N MET A 1 2.79 12.39 19.77
CA MET A 1 3.31 12.14 18.41
C MET A 1 2.91 13.32 17.54
N LYS A 2 3.87 14.05 16.98
CA LYS A 2 3.61 15.18 16.07
C LYS A 2 2.84 14.65 14.85
N THR A 3 1.74 15.31 14.50
CA THR A 3 0.84 14.93 13.40
C THR A 3 1.58 14.79 12.07
N GLU A 4 2.58 15.64 11.83
CA GLU A 4 3.44 15.62 10.63
C GLU A 4 4.21 14.29 10.50
N THR A 5 4.81 13.80 11.59
CA THR A 5 5.55 12.52 11.59
C THR A 5 4.65 11.34 11.26
N ARG A 6 3.38 11.37 11.69
CA ARG A 6 2.42 10.32 11.36
C ARG A 6 2.07 10.32 9.87
N THR A 7 1.81 11.50 9.30
CA THR A 7 1.52 11.64 7.85
C THR A 7 2.70 11.19 6.99
N GLU A 8 3.94 11.51 7.38
CA GLU A 8 5.14 11.06 6.65
C GLU A 8 5.28 9.54 6.65
N ILE A 9 5.04 8.90 7.80
CA ILE A 9 5.08 7.45 7.94
C ILE A 9 3.96 6.79 7.12
N GLU A 10 2.72 7.28 7.22
CA GLU A 10 1.58 6.78 6.46
C GLU A 10 1.84 6.89 4.95
N ALA A 11 2.38 8.03 4.49
CA ALA A 11 2.72 8.24 3.09
C ALA A 11 3.86 7.32 2.62
N ALA A 12 4.87 7.08 3.47
CA ALA A 12 5.96 6.15 3.17
C ALA A 12 5.47 4.71 3.04
N VAL A 13 4.59 4.28 3.95
CA VAL A 13 3.96 2.95 3.91
C VAL A 13 3.07 2.81 2.67
N PHE A 14 2.28 3.83 2.34
CA PHE A 14 1.43 3.81 1.15
C PHE A 14 2.25 3.68 -0.15
N ARG A 15 3.31 4.48 -0.31
CA ARG A 15 4.21 4.36 -1.47
C ARG A 15 4.84 2.97 -1.58
N ARG A 16 5.22 2.38 -0.43
CA ARG A 16 5.76 1.02 -0.39
C ARG A 16 4.72 -0.02 -0.81
N LEU A 17 3.48 0.11 -0.37
CA LEU A 17 2.39 -0.77 -0.78
C LEU A 17 2.13 -0.70 -2.28
N VAL A 18 2.05 0.52 -2.84
CA VAL A 18 1.86 0.71 -4.29
C VAL A 18 3.00 0.06 -5.07
N SER A 19 4.25 0.28 -4.68
CA SER A 19 5.40 -0.36 -5.34
C SER A 19 5.38 -1.89 -5.23
N HIS A 20 4.94 -2.42 -4.08
CA HIS A 20 4.80 -3.86 -3.91
C HIS A 20 3.75 -4.45 -4.85
N LEU A 21 2.57 -3.84 -4.92
CA LEU A 21 1.50 -4.28 -5.82
C LEU A 21 1.89 -4.10 -7.29
N ASP A 22 2.64 -3.04 -7.62
CA ASP A 22 3.17 -2.84 -8.97
C ASP A 22 4.13 -3.97 -9.38
N SER A 23 4.99 -4.42 -8.46
CA SER A 23 5.90 -5.56 -8.71
C SER A 23 5.17 -6.90 -8.83
N ARG A 24 3.97 -7.02 -8.26
CA ARG A 24 3.14 -8.24 -8.21
C ARG A 24 2.05 -8.21 -9.28
N LYS A 25 2.47 -8.12 -10.55
CA LYS A 25 1.56 -8.15 -11.72
C LYS A 25 0.78 -9.46 -11.88
N ASP A 26 1.22 -10.52 -11.19
CA ASP A 26 0.57 -11.82 -11.12
C ASP A 26 -0.71 -11.81 -10.28
N VAL A 27 -0.87 -10.84 -9.39
CA VAL A 27 -2.04 -10.72 -8.52
C VAL A 27 -3.14 -9.99 -9.26
N GLN A 28 -4.30 -10.64 -9.43
CA GLN A 28 -5.46 -10.00 -10.04
C GLN A 28 -6.22 -9.18 -9.00
N ASN A 29 -6.74 -8.02 -9.41
CA ASN A 29 -7.60 -7.21 -8.56
C ASN A 29 -8.86 -7.98 -8.11
N LEU A 30 -9.35 -8.92 -8.93
CA LEU A 30 -10.49 -9.75 -8.58
C LEU A 30 -10.18 -10.65 -7.38
N ASP A 31 -8.96 -11.21 -7.34
CA ASP A 31 -8.51 -12.03 -6.21
C ASP A 31 -8.38 -11.18 -4.93
N LEU A 32 -7.87 -9.96 -5.05
CA LEU A 32 -7.78 -9.02 -3.92
C LEU A 32 -9.16 -8.67 -3.35
N MET A 33 -10.15 -8.45 -4.21
CA MET A 33 -11.52 -8.12 -3.80
C MET A 33 -12.27 -9.29 -3.16
N ASN A 34 -11.93 -10.53 -3.52
CA ASN A 34 -12.52 -11.73 -2.93
C ASN A 34 -11.87 -12.12 -1.58
N LEU A 35 -10.68 -11.58 -1.28
CA LEU A 35 -9.90 -11.85 -0.07
C LEU A 35 -10.06 -10.78 1.03
N SER A 36 -10.79 -9.69 0.76
CA SER A 36 -11.00 -8.56 1.67
C SER A 36 -12.13 -8.78 2.68
#